data_AF-A0A960HR75-F1
#
_entry.id   AF-A0A960HR75-F1
#
_cell.length_a   1.000
_cell.length_b   1.000
_cell.length_c   1.000
_cell.angle_alpha   90.00
_cell.angle_beta   90.00
_cell.angle_gamma   90.00
#
_symmetry.space_group_name_H-M   'P 1'
#
loop_
_entity.id
_entity.type
_entity.pdbx_description
1 polymer ?
#
loop_
_entity_poly.entity_id
_entity_poly.type
_entity_poly.pdbx_seq_one_letter_code
_entity_poly.pdbx_strand_id
1 'polypeptide(L)'
;MSDVKISVSADEWRALTGWMWRSLLPDENDTYGHFLLECDRSERTWVATDTAQLVVHRTHGSPVRGDAEGGPYSVALNPRLFRWRDPADSTIVVSTTDDDERIVCLETDGVDVDLLVHPGTRVAWRPFVDDLDGISMQLDTRLLQEAVTAASAPPFGVGATDATIARLHLDGGRLWLTTPWTDLPSTCVTVPVDSDASTDGVLFDLVRLAHLVEPLDLPTVTLVFPSGPKSALGLRSHDYDAVLMPYDPLGGDRVRLEELLREFTQSDEVRRDEDGDYPLDAPGDVRLYVRLVDADVITAQVFSVIAGGVEPDVGLFEEINSINANSPFVKLVHAAGALMAEIDLVAETLDQAELTNALRTVRKVTEQYRDVLSIYFGGSTELEDPPRA
;
A
#
# COMPACT_ATOMS: atom_id res chain seq x y z
N MET A 1 9.96 -18.05 37.49
CA MET A 1 9.91 -17.14 36.33
C MET A 1 11.31 -17.03 35.79
N SER A 2 11.44 -17.19 34.49
CA SER A 2 12.71 -17.18 33.79
C SER A 2 12.81 -15.94 32.92
N ASP A 3 13.86 -15.16 33.14
CA ASP A 3 14.05 -13.93 32.40
C ASP A 3 14.94 -14.18 31.18
N VAL A 4 14.58 -13.56 30.07
CA VAL A 4 15.41 -13.50 28.86
C VAL A 4 16.12 -12.15 28.83
N LYS A 5 17.45 -12.15 28.76
CA LYS A 5 18.25 -10.91 28.76
C LYS A 5 18.97 -10.70 27.43
N ILE A 6 18.84 -9.50 26.88
CA ILE A 6 19.40 -9.09 25.59
C ILE A 6 20.14 -7.77 25.77
N SER A 7 21.47 -7.78 25.68
CA SER A 7 22.29 -6.56 25.83
C SER A 7 22.39 -5.79 24.52
N VAL A 8 21.89 -4.56 24.46
CA VAL A 8 21.92 -3.67 23.28
C VAL A 8 23.01 -2.63 23.49
N SER A 9 23.94 -2.51 22.54
CA SER A 9 25.01 -1.50 22.65
C SER A 9 24.50 -0.11 22.31
N ALA A 10 25.18 0.93 22.79
CA ALA A 10 24.87 2.32 22.43
C ALA A 10 24.90 2.57 20.90
N ASP A 11 25.80 1.90 20.18
CA ASP A 11 25.92 2.03 18.73
C ASP A 11 24.77 1.33 17.99
N GLU A 12 24.41 0.12 18.43
CA GLU A 12 23.22 -0.59 17.94
C GLU A 12 21.97 0.26 18.17
N TRP A 13 21.78 0.79 19.37
CA TRP A 13 20.66 1.69 19.68
C TRP A 13 20.63 2.91 18.75
N ARG A 14 21.77 3.59 18.56
CA ARG A 14 21.86 4.77 17.70
C ARG A 14 21.51 4.44 16.25
N ALA A 15 21.91 3.27 15.76
CA ALA A 15 21.53 2.81 14.43
C ALA A 15 20.01 2.63 14.31
N LEU A 16 19.34 2.08 15.34
CA LEU A 16 17.89 1.88 15.35
C LEU A 16 17.10 3.20 15.37
N THR A 17 17.47 4.14 16.24
CA THR A 17 16.68 5.38 16.43
C THR A 17 16.69 6.31 15.23
N GLY A 18 17.63 6.15 14.30
CA GLY A 18 17.70 6.93 13.06
C GLY A 18 16.51 6.68 12.10
N TRP A 19 15.96 5.46 12.09
CA TRP A 19 14.90 5.07 11.14
C TRP A 19 13.63 4.56 11.81
N MET A 20 13.73 3.94 12.98
CA MET A 20 12.64 3.17 13.60
C MET A 20 11.34 3.96 13.74
N TRP A 21 11.41 5.21 14.20
CA TRP A 21 10.21 6.02 14.46
C TRP A 21 9.44 6.43 13.22
N ARG A 22 10.10 6.41 12.07
CA ARG A 22 9.53 6.86 10.81
C ARG A 22 8.84 5.71 10.06
N SER A 23 9.00 4.49 10.56
CA SER A 23 8.50 3.24 9.97
C SER A 23 7.50 2.53 10.88
N LEU A 24 6.93 3.19 11.89
CA LEU A 24 5.90 2.62 12.77
C LEU A 24 4.59 3.38 12.63
N LEU A 25 3.47 2.69 12.78
CA LEU A 25 2.18 3.37 12.92
C LEU A 25 2.18 4.22 14.20
N PRO A 26 1.60 5.43 14.18
CA PRO A 26 1.52 6.30 15.35
C PRO A 26 0.42 5.86 16.36
N ASP A 27 0.17 4.56 16.50
CA ASP A 27 -0.78 3.97 17.46
C ASP A 27 -0.17 2.74 18.15
N GLU A 28 0.07 2.83 19.45
CA GLU A 28 0.64 1.74 20.25
C GLU A 28 -0.38 0.62 20.54
N ASN A 29 -1.67 0.82 20.26
CA ASN A 29 -2.67 -0.26 20.33
C ASN A 29 -2.70 -1.10 19.06
N ASP A 30 -2.03 -0.63 17.99
CA ASP A 30 -1.83 -1.40 16.79
C ASP A 30 -0.53 -2.20 16.88
N THR A 31 -0.55 -3.40 16.31
CA THR A 31 0.63 -4.28 16.23
C THR A 31 1.79 -3.60 15.50
N TYR A 32 1.51 -2.77 14.50
CA TYR A 32 2.49 -2.02 13.71
C TYR A 32 2.99 -0.75 14.43
N GLY A 33 2.49 -0.45 15.63
CA GLY A 33 3.05 0.58 16.52
C GLY A 33 4.28 0.12 17.30
N HIS A 34 4.69 -1.15 17.15
CA HIS A 34 5.80 -1.77 17.87
C HIS A 34 6.85 -2.29 16.88
N PHE A 35 8.11 -2.34 17.31
CA PHE A 35 9.18 -2.99 16.54
C PHE A 35 9.31 -4.43 16.99
N LEU A 36 9.57 -5.32 16.04
CA LEU A 36 9.85 -6.72 16.29
C LEU A 36 11.37 -6.89 16.39
N LEU A 37 11.82 -7.47 17.51
CA LEU A 37 13.16 -7.99 17.66
C LEU A 37 13.11 -9.51 17.55
N GLU A 38 13.81 -10.06 16.56
CA GLU A 38 14.11 -11.49 16.47
C GLU A 38 15.59 -11.73 16.76
N CYS A 39 15.90 -12.66 17.66
CA CYS A 39 17.27 -13.05 17.97
C CYS A 39 17.47 -14.52 17.63
N ASP A 40 18.53 -14.85 16.89
CA ASP A 40 19.03 -16.21 16.76
C ASP A 40 20.51 -16.24 17.17
N ARG A 41 20.77 -16.79 18.36
CA ARG A 41 22.07 -16.72 19.02
C ARG A 41 22.54 -15.26 19.16
N SER A 42 23.57 -14.87 18.42
CA SER A 42 24.14 -13.52 18.39
C SER A 42 23.57 -12.65 17.28
N GLU A 43 22.89 -13.23 16.29
CA GLU A 43 22.26 -12.49 15.21
C GLU A 43 20.96 -11.88 15.71
N ARG A 44 20.73 -10.62 15.36
CA ARG A 44 19.54 -9.87 15.73
C ARG A 44 18.95 -9.22 14.50
N THR A 45 17.65 -9.38 14.34
CA THR A 45 16.87 -8.76 13.28
C THR A 45 15.86 -7.82 13.92
N TRP A 46 16.00 -6.54 13.63
CA TRP A 46 15.08 -5.48 14.04
C TRP A 46 14.16 -5.16 12.89
N VAL A 47 12.85 -5.15 13.13
CA VAL A 47 11.85 -4.90 12.10
C VAL A 47 10.87 -3.83 12.56
N ALA A 48 10.63 -2.84 11.71
CA ALA A 48 9.54 -1.86 11.89
C ALA A 48 8.77 -1.73 10.58
N THR A 49 7.45 -1.61 10.67
CA THR A 49 6.59 -1.36 9.52
C THR A 49 5.35 -0.60 9.93
N ASP A 50 4.82 0.20 9.01
CA ASP A 50 3.53 0.86 9.13
C ASP A 50 2.58 0.48 8.00
N THR A 51 2.82 -0.70 7.39
CA THR A 51 2.16 -1.25 6.19
C THR A 51 2.47 -0.55 4.87
N ALA A 52 2.82 0.75 4.88
CA ALA A 52 3.24 1.47 3.68
C ALA A 52 4.74 1.34 3.43
N GLN A 53 5.53 1.18 4.49
CA GLN A 53 6.95 0.83 4.40
C GLN A 53 7.33 -0.22 5.45
N LEU A 54 8.44 -0.91 5.21
CA LEU A 54 9.03 -1.89 6.12
C LEU A 54 10.55 -1.72 6.13
N VAL A 55 11.16 -1.76 7.31
CA VAL A 55 12.61 -1.74 7.48
C VAL A 55 13.02 -2.96 8.28
N VAL A 56 14.10 -3.61 7.83
CA VAL A 56 14.76 -4.73 8.48
C VAL A 56 16.23 -4.38 8.66
N HIS A 57 16.70 -4.39 9.89
CA HIS A 57 18.10 -4.11 10.22
C HIS A 57 18.72 -5.28 10.99
N ARG A 58 19.82 -5.82 10.47
CA ARG A 58 20.49 -7.01 11.01
C ARG A 58 21.77 -6.64 11.73
N THR A 59 21.81 -6.91 13.02
CA THR A 59 22.97 -6.60 13.86
C THR A 59 23.53 -7.86 14.49
N HIS A 60 24.74 -7.74 15.04
CA HIS A 60 25.39 -8.79 15.81
C HIS A 60 25.61 -8.27 17.22
N GLY A 61 25.12 -9.02 18.22
CA GLY A 61 25.25 -8.66 19.61
C GLY A 61 25.68 -9.83 20.48
N SER A 62 25.69 -9.60 21.80
CA SER A 62 25.88 -10.69 22.75
C SER A 62 24.72 -11.70 22.62
N PRO A 63 24.99 -13.01 22.73
CA PRO A 63 23.95 -14.02 22.71
C PRO A 63 22.88 -13.76 23.77
N VAL A 64 21.64 -14.11 23.44
CA VAL A 64 20.52 -14.11 24.37
C VAL A 64 20.85 -15.01 25.57
N ARG A 65 20.69 -14.48 26.79
CA ARG A 65 20.88 -15.22 28.04
C ARG A 65 19.54 -15.58 28.67
N GLY A 66 19.46 -16.71 29.36
CA GLY A 66 18.25 -17.16 30.08
C GLY A 66 17.54 -18.32 29.39
N ASP A 67 16.23 -18.43 29.56
CA ASP A 67 15.46 -19.62 29.10
C ASP A 67 15.37 -19.79 27.58
N ALA A 68 15.78 -18.76 26.82
CA ALA A 68 15.91 -18.83 25.37
C ALA A 68 17.35 -19.12 24.90
N GLU A 69 18.26 -19.47 25.82
CA GLU A 69 19.67 -19.74 25.50
C GLU A 69 19.78 -20.96 24.54
N GLY A 70 20.10 -20.68 23.28
CA GLY A 70 20.35 -21.69 22.24
C GLY A 70 19.26 -21.86 21.17
N GLY A 71 18.14 -21.13 21.26
CA GLY A 71 17.07 -21.16 20.25
C GLY A 71 16.67 -19.76 19.74
N PRO A 72 15.89 -19.70 18.64
CA PRO A 72 15.36 -18.43 18.13
C PRO A 72 14.38 -17.83 19.14
N TYR A 73 14.50 -16.53 19.37
CA TYR A 73 13.67 -15.75 20.29
C TYR A 73 13.06 -14.55 19.57
N SER A 74 11.85 -14.14 19.96
CA SER A 74 11.29 -12.88 19.45
C SER A 74 10.32 -12.19 20.41
N VAL A 75 10.32 -10.87 20.31
CA VAL A 75 9.54 -9.98 21.17
C VAL A 75 9.15 -8.72 20.42
N ALA A 76 7.90 -8.27 20.59
CA ALA A 76 7.47 -6.95 20.17
C ALA A 76 7.83 -5.96 21.28
N LEU A 77 8.44 -4.84 20.90
CA LEU A 77 9.00 -3.87 21.82
C LEU A 77 8.33 -2.52 21.59
N ASN A 78 8.01 -1.85 22.69
CA ASN A 78 7.29 -0.60 22.65
C ASN A 78 8.23 0.58 22.33
N PRO A 79 7.85 1.52 21.44
CA PRO A 79 8.65 2.68 21.04
C PRO A 79 9.08 3.58 22.20
N ARG A 80 8.31 3.64 23.28
CA ARG A 80 8.65 4.47 24.45
C ARG A 80 9.97 4.09 25.10
N LEU A 81 10.40 2.84 24.99
CA LEU A 81 11.67 2.38 25.55
C LEU A 81 12.87 3.17 24.99
N PHE A 82 12.81 3.66 23.75
CA PHE A 82 13.94 4.29 23.07
C PHE A 82 13.78 5.81 22.86
N ARG A 83 12.66 6.42 23.29
CA ARG A 83 12.36 7.85 22.98
C ARG A 83 13.01 8.86 23.93
N TRP A 84 13.34 8.48 25.17
CA TRP A 84 13.50 9.48 26.24
C TRP A 84 14.95 9.79 26.61
N ARG A 85 15.93 9.14 25.96
CA ARG A 85 17.35 9.27 26.33
C ARG A 85 18.28 9.12 25.13
N ASP A 86 19.47 9.66 25.30
CA ASP A 86 20.59 9.42 24.40
C ASP A 86 20.95 7.92 24.38
N PRO A 87 21.37 7.37 23.22
CA PRO A 87 21.79 5.97 23.11
C PRO A 87 22.89 5.62 24.11
N ALA A 88 22.65 4.61 24.94
CA ALA A 88 23.59 4.08 25.93
C ALA A 88 23.55 2.55 25.89
N ASP A 89 24.56 1.90 26.49
CA ASP A 89 24.52 0.45 26.67
C ASP A 89 23.35 0.10 27.59
N SER A 90 22.55 -0.87 27.16
CA SER A 90 21.34 -1.26 27.86
C SER A 90 21.10 -2.75 27.81
N THR A 91 20.22 -3.22 28.69
CA THR A 91 19.77 -4.60 28.68
C THR A 91 18.25 -4.62 28.61
N ILE A 92 17.72 -5.26 27.57
CA ILE A 92 16.31 -5.61 27.47
C ILE A 92 16.13 -6.90 28.25
N VAL A 93 15.30 -6.87 29.28
CA VAL A 93 14.90 -8.02 30.07
C VAL A 93 13.45 -8.33 29.78
N VAL A 94 13.17 -9.53 29.30
CA VAL A 94 11.80 -10.00 29.05
C VAL A 94 11.46 -11.05 30.09
N SER A 95 10.43 -10.78 30.87
CA SER A 95 9.90 -11.68 31.88
C SER A 95 8.44 -12.00 31.59
N THR A 96 7.93 -13.09 32.14
CA THR A 96 6.49 -13.39 32.11
C THR A 96 5.96 -13.55 33.53
N THR A 97 4.88 -12.82 33.80
CA THR A 97 4.19 -12.73 35.08
C THR A 97 3.47 -14.04 35.42
N ASP A 98 2.95 -14.13 36.64
CA ASP A 98 2.12 -15.25 37.08
C ASP A 98 0.81 -15.37 36.28
N ASP A 99 0.34 -14.27 35.68
CA ASP A 99 -0.87 -14.20 34.84
C ASP A 99 -0.58 -14.45 33.34
N ASP A 100 0.60 -15.01 33.01
CA ASP A 100 1.08 -15.28 31.65
C ASP A 100 1.26 -14.01 30.77
N GLU A 101 1.20 -12.82 31.37
CA GLU A 101 1.52 -11.57 30.68
C GLU A 101 3.03 -11.40 30.52
N ARG A 102 3.49 -10.98 29.35
CA ARG A 102 4.90 -10.68 29.08
C ARG A 102 5.18 -9.21 29.38
N ILE A 103 6.23 -8.96 30.16
CA ILE A 103 6.75 -7.63 30.46
C ILE A 103 8.13 -7.48 29.81
N VAL A 104 8.37 -6.33 29.21
CA VAL A 104 9.70 -5.91 28.76
C VAL A 104 10.17 -4.79 29.68
N CYS A 105 11.33 -5.02 30.30
CA CYS A 105 12.08 -4.03 31.05
C CYS A 105 13.28 -3.59 30.22
N LEU A 106 13.50 -2.28 30.10
CA LEU A 106 14.77 -1.74 29.63
C LEU A 106 15.60 -1.25 30.81
N GLU A 107 16.69 -1.95 31.11
CA GLU A 107 17.68 -1.60 32.14
C GLU A 107 18.79 -0.74 31.50
N THR A 108 18.95 0.52 31.93
CA THR A 108 20.03 1.41 31.43
C THR A 108 20.43 2.46 32.47
N ASP A 109 21.74 2.61 32.72
CA ASP A 109 22.31 3.62 33.61
C ASP A 109 21.61 3.77 34.98
N GLY A 110 21.23 2.63 35.58
CA GLY A 110 20.54 2.59 36.88
C GLY A 110 19.08 3.07 36.85
N VAL A 111 18.46 3.10 35.66
CA VAL A 111 17.03 3.33 35.46
C VAL A 111 16.44 2.16 34.72
N ASP A 112 15.31 1.68 35.24
CA ASP A 112 14.56 0.58 34.69
C ASP A 112 13.19 1.08 34.23
N VAL A 113 12.78 0.69 33.02
CA VAL A 113 11.48 1.06 32.44
C VAL A 113 10.73 -0.20 32.05
N ASP A 114 9.65 -0.49 32.77
CA ASP A 114 8.79 -1.65 32.54
C ASP A 114 7.58 -1.29 31.67
N LEU A 115 7.35 -2.09 30.63
CA LEU A 115 6.18 -1.99 29.76
C LEU A 115 5.63 -3.38 29.43
N LEU A 116 4.30 -3.48 29.29
CA LEU A 116 3.66 -4.69 28.79
C LEU A 116 3.96 -4.91 27.30
N VAL A 117 4.21 -6.16 26.92
CA VAL A 117 4.34 -6.56 25.52
C VAL A 117 2.97 -6.54 24.87
N HIS A 118 2.87 -5.94 23.69
CA HIS A 118 1.64 -5.94 22.91
C HIS A 118 1.23 -7.38 22.54
N PRO A 119 -0.04 -7.79 22.74
CA PRO A 119 -0.50 -9.16 22.50
C PRO A 119 -0.67 -9.51 21.01
N GLY A 120 -0.50 -8.53 20.12
CA GLY A 120 -0.71 -8.65 18.67
C GLY A 120 0.14 -9.73 17.98
N THR A 121 -0.29 -10.10 16.78
CA THR A 121 0.39 -11.10 15.94
C THR A 121 1.76 -10.62 15.47
N ARG A 122 2.69 -11.55 15.23
CA ARG A 122 4.01 -11.18 14.69
C ARG A 122 3.88 -10.73 13.24
N VAL A 123 4.58 -9.65 12.90
CA VAL A 123 4.74 -9.21 11.51
C VAL A 123 5.49 -10.28 10.73
N ALA A 124 4.83 -10.89 9.75
CA ALA A 124 5.46 -11.83 8.82
C ALA A 124 6.27 -11.04 7.76
N TRP A 125 7.45 -10.55 8.17
CA TRP A 125 8.23 -9.61 7.36
C TRP A 125 9.01 -10.26 6.21
N ARG A 126 9.41 -11.54 6.36
CA ARG A 126 10.28 -12.25 5.40
C ARG A 126 9.77 -12.20 3.96
N PRO A 127 8.49 -12.51 3.65
CA PRO A 127 7.98 -12.43 2.28
C PRO A 127 8.17 -11.06 1.63
N PHE A 128 8.08 -9.97 2.41
CA PHE A 128 8.23 -8.62 1.86
C PHE A 128 9.67 -8.28 1.45
N VAL A 129 10.67 -8.97 2.00
CA VAL A 129 12.10 -8.71 1.74
C VAL A 129 12.71 -9.80 0.85
N ASP A 130 12.42 -11.05 1.16
CA ASP A 130 12.99 -12.22 0.47
C ASP A 130 12.38 -12.39 -0.92
N ASP A 131 11.07 -12.09 -1.08
CA ASP A 131 10.35 -12.22 -2.35
C ASP A 131 10.32 -10.91 -3.15
N LEU A 132 11.16 -9.92 -2.83
CA LEU A 132 11.31 -8.72 -3.66
C LEU A 132 11.78 -9.11 -5.06
N ASP A 133 10.87 -8.92 -6.02
CA ASP A 133 11.11 -9.14 -7.44
C ASP A 133 11.19 -7.80 -8.19
N GLY A 134 12.11 -7.71 -9.15
CA GLY A 134 12.36 -6.48 -9.86
C GLY A 134 13.74 -6.34 -10.49
N ILE A 135 14.01 -5.16 -11.01
CA ILE A 135 15.28 -4.80 -11.64
C ILE A 135 16.23 -4.31 -10.54
N SER A 136 17.25 -5.09 -10.25
CA SER A 136 18.29 -4.74 -9.28
C SER A 136 19.37 -3.86 -9.91
N MET A 137 19.74 -2.75 -9.27
CA MET A 137 20.75 -1.81 -9.72
C MET A 137 21.56 -1.25 -8.55
N GLN A 138 22.83 -0.92 -8.78
CA GLN A 138 23.69 -0.28 -7.79
C GLN A 138 23.67 1.25 -7.98
N LEU A 139 23.46 1.96 -6.89
CA LEU A 139 23.39 3.42 -6.86
C LEU A 139 24.38 3.99 -5.86
N ASP A 140 24.95 5.15 -6.18
CA ASP A 140 25.63 5.98 -5.18
C ASP A 140 24.58 6.50 -4.20
N THR A 141 24.76 6.17 -2.92
CA THR A 141 23.78 6.48 -1.86
C THR A 141 23.56 7.97 -1.73
N ARG A 142 24.61 8.78 -1.83
CA ARG A 142 24.53 10.23 -1.70
C ARG A 142 23.76 10.84 -2.88
N LEU A 143 24.00 10.35 -4.10
CA LEU A 143 23.24 10.80 -5.27
C LEU A 143 21.76 10.44 -5.15
N LEU A 144 21.43 9.25 -4.63
CA LEU A 144 20.04 8.87 -4.38
C LEU A 144 19.39 9.77 -3.33
N GLN A 145 20.06 10.01 -2.20
CA GLN A 145 19.58 10.92 -1.14
C GLN A 145 19.35 12.34 -1.67
N GLU A 146 20.29 12.89 -2.45
CA GLU A 146 20.17 14.21 -3.06
C GLU A 146 19.01 14.27 -4.06
N ALA A 147 18.83 13.22 -4.85
CA ALA A 147 17.76 13.16 -5.84
C ALA A 147 16.38 13.07 -5.21
N VAL A 148 16.21 12.22 -4.19
CA VAL A 148 14.96 12.11 -3.42
C VAL A 148 14.65 13.44 -2.73
N THR A 149 15.65 14.06 -2.08
CA THR A 149 15.51 15.38 -1.44
C THR A 149 15.10 16.47 -2.44
N ALA A 150 15.74 16.50 -3.61
CA ALA A 150 15.44 17.50 -4.64
C ALA A 150 14.04 17.27 -5.25
N ALA A 151 13.64 16.02 -5.46
CA ALA A 151 12.34 15.68 -6.00
C ALA A 151 11.19 15.91 -5.00
N SER A 152 11.46 15.80 -3.70
CA SER A 152 10.47 16.06 -2.63
C SER A 152 10.33 17.53 -2.25
N ALA A 153 11.26 18.39 -2.67
CA ALA A 153 11.25 19.81 -2.32
C ALA A 153 10.07 20.55 -3.01
N PRO A 154 9.10 21.10 -2.26
CA PRO A 154 7.99 21.85 -2.85
C PRO A 154 8.48 23.16 -3.47
N PRO A 155 7.90 23.60 -4.61
CA PRO A 155 8.16 24.91 -5.17
C PRO A 155 7.86 26.02 -4.16
N PHE A 156 8.55 27.15 -4.28
CA PHE A 156 8.32 28.29 -3.41
C PHE A 156 6.86 28.75 -3.45
N GLY A 157 6.22 28.82 -2.28
CA GLY A 157 4.82 29.21 -2.13
C GLY A 157 3.82 28.06 -2.13
N VAL A 158 4.25 26.83 -2.43
CA VAL A 158 3.46 25.61 -2.20
C VAL A 158 3.68 25.16 -0.76
N GLY A 159 2.59 24.91 -0.03
CA GLY A 159 2.67 24.38 1.33
C GLY A 159 3.28 22.99 1.34
N ALA A 160 4.05 22.66 2.38
CA ALA A 160 4.46 21.28 2.59
C ALA A 160 3.22 20.42 2.85
N THR A 161 3.11 19.30 2.13
CA THR A 161 2.09 18.28 2.32
C THR A 161 2.66 17.13 3.15
N ASP A 162 1.78 16.36 3.80
CA ASP A 162 2.19 15.20 4.60
C ASP A 162 2.76 14.06 3.74
N ALA A 163 2.41 14.03 2.45
CA ALA A 163 2.94 13.10 1.45
C ALA A 163 3.35 13.86 0.19
N THR A 164 4.43 13.43 -0.46
CA THR A 164 4.85 13.98 -1.77
C THR A 164 4.95 12.84 -2.77
N ILE A 165 3.91 12.69 -3.59
CA ILE A 165 3.82 11.57 -4.52
C ILE A 165 4.62 11.88 -5.78
N ALA A 166 5.51 10.98 -6.17
CA ALA A 166 6.26 11.07 -7.41
C ALA A 166 6.15 9.78 -8.23
N ARG A 167 6.21 9.96 -9.54
CA ARG A 167 6.37 8.86 -10.49
C ARG A 167 7.84 8.52 -10.64
N LEU A 168 8.19 7.29 -10.29
CA LEU A 168 9.51 6.72 -10.50
C LEU A 168 9.49 5.82 -11.74
N HIS A 169 10.46 5.93 -12.62
CA HIS A 169 10.64 5.02 -13.77
C HIS A 169 12.11 4.93 -14.18
N LEU A 170 12.46 3.86 -14.89
CA LEU A 170 13.75 3.72 -15.56
C LEU A 170 13.62 4.05 -17.04
N ASP A 171 14.55 4.85 -17.56
CA ASP A 171 14.70 5.08 -19.00
C ASP A 171 16.12 5.55 -19.33
N GLY A 172 16.71 4.98 -20.38
CA GLY A 172 17.98 5.42 -20.95
C GLY A 172 19.15 5.46 -19.96
N GLY A 173 19.30 4.44 -19.10
CA GLY A 173 20.39 4.42 -18.10
C GLY A 173 20.18 5.36 -16.92
N ARG A 174 18.93 5.80 -16.69
CA ARG A 174 18.58 6.73 -15.61
C ARG A 174 17.35 6.27 -14.84
N LEU A 175 17.40 6.46 -13.52
CA LEU A 175 16.23 6.51 -12.66
C LEU A 175 15.67 7.93 -12.68
N TRP A 176 14.42 8.07 -13.06
CA TRP A 176 13.69 9.33 -13.10
C TRP A 176 12.74 9.43 -11.91
N LEU A 177 12.74 10.57 -11.24
CA LEU A 177 11.80 10.94 -10.18
C LEU A 177 11.04 12.17 -10.66
N THR A 178 9.75 12.02 -10.93
CA THR A 178 8.89 13.10 -11.43
C THR A 178 7.78 13.41 -10.44
N THR A 179 7.86 14.57 -9.81
CA THR A 179 6.88 15.03 -8.81
C THR A 179 5.97 16.08 -9.46
N PRO A 180 4.67 15.78 -9.66
CA PRO A 180 3.72 16.76 -10.15
C PRO A 180 3.38 17.78 -9.06
N TRP A 181 3.10 19.03 -9.48
CA TRP A 181 2.66 20.10 -8.61
C TRP A 181 1.38 20.71 -9.17
N THR A 182 0.40 20.98 -8.31
CA THR A 182 -0.84 21.65 -8.72
C THR A 182 -0.51 23.05 -9.24
N ASP A 183 -1.01 23.38 -10.43
CA ASP A 183 -0.84 24.67 -11.12
C ASP A 183 0.62 25.08 -11.43
N LEU A 184 1.59 24.18 -11.25
CA LEU A 184 3.01 24.43 -11.50
C LEU A 184 3.65 23.29 -12.32
N PRO A 185 4.74 23.55 -13.07
CA PRO A 185 5.47 22.49 -13.75
C PRO A 185 6.04 21.47 -12.76
N SER A 186 6.02 20.19 -13.13
CA SER A 186 6.60 19.11 -12.32
C SER A 186 8.09 19.31 -12.05
N THR A 187 8.54 18.85 -10.88
CA THR A 187 9.98 18.66 -10.61
C THR A 187 10.42 17.34 -11.23
N CYS A 188 11.46 17.36 -12.06
CA CYS A 188 12.04 16.16 -12.66
C CYS A 188 13.52 16.04 -12.25
N VAL A 189 13.86 14.94 -11.58
CA VAL A 189 15.24 14.65 -11.15
C VAL A 189 15.66 13.30 -11.74
N THR A 190 16.92 13.19 -12.15
CA THR A 190 17.45 11.94 -12.70
C THR A 190 18.72 11.51 -12.00
N VAL A 191 18.84 10.21 -11.73
CA VAL A 191 20.05 9.58 -11.18
C VAL A 191 20.58 8.57 -12.22
N PRO A 192 21.89 8.58 -12.54
CA PRO A 192 22.45 7.54 -13.41
C PRO A 192 22.36 6.16 -12.73
N VAL A 193 21.98 5.14 -13.49
CA VAL A 193 21.90 3.74 -13.03
C VAL A 193 22.71 2.84 -13.96
N ASP A 194 23.10 1.67 -13.47
CA ASP A 194 23.79 0.62 -14.24
C ASP A 194 22.80 -0.34 -14.94
N SER A 195 21.69 0.18 -15.45
CA SER A 195 20.64 -0.60 -16.12
C SER A 195 20.09 0.14 -17.34
N ASP A 196 20.00 -0.55 -18.47
CA ASP A 196 19.38 -0.06 -19.71
C ASP A 196 17.88 -0.35 -19.79
N ALA A 197 17.27 -0.81 -18.68
CA ALA A 197 15.85 -1.12 -18.65
C ALA A 197 14.99 0.13 -18.84
N SER A 198 13.84 -0.06 -19.49
CA SER A 198 12.77 0.93 -19.59
C SER A 198 11.54 0.36 -18.89
N THR A 199 10.95 1.13 -17.99
CA THR A 199 9.75 0.71 -17.24
C THR A 199 8.63 1.71 -17.39
N ASP A 200 7.41 1.25 -17.18
CA ASP A 200 6.32 2.14 -16.84
C ASP A 200 6.59 2.79 -15.48
N GLY A 201 6.00 3.96 -15.26
CA GLY A 201 6.18 4.69 -14.01
C GLY A 201 5.30 4.19 -12.88
N VAL A 202 5.89 4.03 -11.70
CA VAL A 202 5.21 3.62 -10.47
C VAL A 202 5.18 4.81 -9.51
N LEU A 203 4.06 5.00 -8.80
CA LEU A 203 3.90 6.10 -7.85
C LEU A 203 4.43 5.70 -6.49
N PHE A 204 5.19 6.59 -5.85
CA PHE A 204 5.69 6.41 -4.49
C PHE A 204 5.62 7.72 -3.71
N ASP A 205 5.46 7.61 -2.39
CA ASP A 205 5.62 8.74 -1.48
C ASP A 205 7.11 9.01 -1.22
N LEU A 206 7.61 10.15 -1.73
CA LEU A 206 9.00 10.55 -1.59
C LEU A 206 9.38 10.96 -0.17
N VAL A 207 8.42 11.36 0.67
CA VAL A 207 8.73 11.65 2.09
C VAL A 207 9.13 10.35 2.78
N ARG A 208 8.40 9.27 2.52
CA ARG A 208 8.71 7.93 2.99
C ARG A 208 10.01 7.41 2.40
N LEU A 209 10.21 7.54 1.09
CA LEU A 209 11.48 7.15 0.48
C LEU A 209 12.66 7.90 1.09
N ALA A 210 12.53 9.21 1.37
CA ALA A 210 13.54 10.01 2.05
C ALA A 210 13.88 9.43 3.42
N HIS A 211 12.86 9.05 4.21
CA HIS A 211 13.05 8.40 5.51
C HIS A 211 13.81 7.08 5.42
N LEU A 212 13.64 6.33 4.31
CA LEU A 212 14.31 5.04 4.11
C LEU A 212 15.75 5.17 3.62
N VAL A 213 16.08 6.24 2.89
CA VAL A 213 17.44 6.46 2.35
C VAL A 213 18.33 7.30 3.27
N GLU A 214 17.78 8.18 4.11
CA GLU A 214 18.55 9.02 5.05
C GLU A 214 19.46 8.22 6.01
N PRO A 215 19.05 7.06 6.56
CA PRO A 215 19.87 6.27 7.47
C PRO A 215 21.04 5.55 6.79
N LEU A 216 21.05 5.47 5.46
CA LEU A 216 22.09 4.77 4.72
C LEU A 216 23.39 5.57 4.74
N ASP A 217 24.45 4.95 5.27
CA ASP A 217 25.78 5.54 5.46
C ASP A 217 26.85 4.91 4.53
N LEU A 218 26.52 3.81 3.86
CA LEU A 218 27.39 3.17 2.87
C LEU A 218 27.45 3.97 1.56
N PRO A 219 28.57 3.90 0.82
CA PRO A 219 28.74 4.64 -0.44
C PRO A 219 27.79 4.17 -1.54
N THR A 220 27.36 2.91 -1.49
CA THR A 220 26.49 2.30 -2.49
C THR A 220 25.32 1.57 -1.85
N VAL A 221 24.15 1.68 -2.48
CA VAL A 221 22.94 0.94 -2.12
C VAL A 221 22.42 0.19 -3.34
N THR A 222 21.87 -0.99 -3.10
CA THR A 222 21.14 -1.73 -4.13
C THR A 222 19.69 -1.27 -4.14
N LEU A 223 19.21 -0.74 -5.26
CA LEU A 223 17.79 -0.48 -5.48
C LEU A 223 17.21 -1.67 -6.25
N VAL A 224 16.13 -2.26 -5.73
CA VAL A 224 15.31 -3.24 -6.45
C VAL A 224 14.08 -2.51 -6.96
N PHE A 225 14.12 -2.13 -8.23
CA PHE A 225 13.04 -1.39 -8.88
C PHE A 225 11.88 -2.33 -9.22
N PRO A 226 10.62 -1.98 -8.89
CA PRO A 226 9.46 -2.87 -9.02
C PRO A 226 9.25 -3.37 -10.46
N SER A 227 8.84 -4.64 -10.60
CA SER A 227 8.45 -5.25 -11.87
C SER A 227 7.07 -4.81 -12.39
N GLY A 228 6.28 -4.13 -11.57
CA GLY A 228 4.95 -3.64 -11.93
C GLY A 228 4.38 -2.62 -10.93
N PRO A 229 3.23 -2.01 -11.22
CA PRO A 229 2.68 -0.88 -10.45
C PRO A 229 2.21 -1.25 -9.03
N LYS A 230 2.03 -2.54 -8.74
CA LYS A 230 1.65 -3.06 -7.41
C LYS A 230 2.83 -3.65 -6.64
N SER A 231 4.00 -3.78 -7.28
CA SER A 231 5.19 -4.35 -6.67
C SER A 231 5.91 -3.30 -5.83
N ALA A 232 6.51 -3.73 -4.73
CA ALA A 232 7.23 -2.83 -3.83
C ALA A 232 8.59 -2.41 -4.40
N LEU A 233 9.04 -1.22 -3.99
CA LEU A 233 10.42 -0.75 -4.19
C LEU A 233 11.29 -1.27 -3.05
N GLY A 234 12.41 -1.91 -3.37
CA GLY A 234 13.37 -2.41 -2.39
C GLY A 234 14.64 -1.57 -2.32
N LEU A 235 15.17 -1.38 -1.12
CA LEU A 235 16.51 -0.86 -0.85
C LEU A 235 17.28 -1.92 -0.06
N ARG A 236 18.49 -2.28 -0.49
CA ARG A 236 19.34 -3.25 0.21
C ARG A 236 20.76 -2.71 0.37
N SER A 237 21.26 -2.76 1.59
CA SER A 237 22.58 -2.27 1.99
C SER A 237 23.12 -3.10 3.14
N HIS A 238 24.05 -4.04 2.89
CA HIS A 238 24.71 -4.90 3.89
C HIS A 238 23.78 -5.50 4.98
N ASP A 239 23.52 -4.78 6.06
CA ASP A 239 22.66 -5.13 7.19
C ASP A 239 21.25 -4.51 7.15
N TYR A 240 21.00 -3.56 6.27
CA TYR A 240 19.75 -2.82 6.14
C TYR A 240 19.01 -3.21 4.86
N ASP A 241 17.78 -3.71 5.03
CA ASP A 241 16.80 -3.83 3.94
C ASP A 241 15.61 -2.91 4.24
N ALA A 242 15.12 -2.23 3.22
CA ALA A 242 13.88 -1.48 3.31
C ALA A 242 12.98 -1.75 2.11
N VAL A 243 11.69 -1.67 2.34
CA VAL A 243 10.62 -1.89 1.38
C VAL A 243 9.69 -0.70 1.44
N LEU A 244 9.35 -0.15 0.28
CA LEU A 244 8.34 0.89 0.14
C LEU A 244 7.24 0.38 -0.77
N MET A 245 6.02 0.35 -0.26
CA MET A 245 4.85 0.00 -1.06
C MET A 245 4.52 1.13 -2.04
N PRO A 246 4.06 0.79 -3.27
CA PRO A 246 3.62 1.80 -4.21
C PRO A 246 2.44 2.58 -3.64
N TYR A 247 2.41 3.87 -3.92
CA TYR A 247 1.28 4.72 -3.59
C TYR A 247 0.09 4.34 -4.46
N ASP A 248 -1.00 3.97 -3.79
CA ASP A 248 -2.26 3.68 -4.44
C ASP A 248 -3.17 4.91 -4.33
N PRO A 249 -3.34 5.69 -5.41
CA PRO A 249 -4.17 6.91 -5.38
C PRO A 249 -5.63 6.61 -5.01
N LEU A 250 -6.07 5.37 -5.24
CA LEU A 250 -7.43 4.93 -4.95
C LEU A 250 -7.55 4.28 -3.56
N GLY A 251 -6.47 4.13 -2.80
CA GLY A 251 -6.46 3.31 -1.58
C GLY A 251 -7.49 3.74 -0.53
N GLY A 252 -7.55 5.04 -0.23
CA GLY A 252 -8.50 5.60 0.74
C GLY A 252 -9.96 5.46 0.30
N ASP A 253 -10.25 5.86 -0.94
CA ASP A 253 -11.59 5.73 -1.51
C ASP A 253 -12.02 4.26 -1.65
N ARG A 254 -11.07 3.36 -1.88
CA ARG A 254 -11.34 1.92 -1.96
C ARG A 254 -11.76 1.35 -0.62
N VAL A 255 -11.03 1.67 0.46
CA VAL A 255 -11.41 1.19 1.80
C VAL A 255 -12.83 1.63 2.14
N ARG A 256 -13.15 2.91 1.89
CA ARG A 256 -14.50 3.43 2.09
C ARG A 256 -15.54 2.76 1.21
N LEU A 257 -15.26 2.57 -0.08
CA LEU A 257 -16.17 1.87 -0.99
C LEU A 257 -16.43 0.44 -0.50
N GLU A 258 -15.38 -0.28 -0.09
CA GLU A 258 -15.51 -1.64 0.44
C GLU A 258 -16.36 -1.68 1.72
N GLU A 259 -16.25 -0.70 2.62
CA GLU A 259 -17.12 -0.59 3.79
C GLU A 259 -18.59 -0.43 3.40
N LEU A 260 -18.90 0.45 2.45
CA LEU A 260 -20.26 0.65 1.94
C LEU A 260 -20.80 -0.63 1.26
N LEU A 261 -19.95 -1.33 0.50
CA LEU A 261 -20.31 -2.59 -0.14
C LEU A 261 -20.53 -3.72 0.87
N ARG A 262 -19.73 -3.84 1.93
CA ARG A 262 -19.95 -4.79 3.03
C ARG A 262 -21.28 -4.51 3.72
N GLU A 263 -21.58 -3.25 4.01
CA GLU A 263 -22.87 -2.85 4.59
C GLU A 263 -24.05 -3.19 3.66
N PHE A 264 -23.90 -2.92 2.36
CA PHE A 264 -24.95 -3.21 1.36
C PHE A 264 -25.20 -4.72 1.22
N THR A 265 -24.13 -5.50 1.11
CA THR A 265 -24.19 -6.96 0.89
C THR A 265 -24.46 -7.75 2.16
N GLN A 266 -24.34 -7.12 3.34
CA GLN A 266 -24.36 -7.79 4.64
C GLN A 266 -23.29 -8.91 4.72
N SER A 267 -22.15 -8.68 4.09
CA SER A 267 -21.01 -9.59 4.05
C SER A 267 -19.81 -8.98 4.76
N ASP A 268 -19.06 -9.79 5.50
CA ASP A 268 -17.81 -9.36 6.13
C ASP A 268 -16.69 -9.18 5.09
N GLU A 269 -16.82 -9.82 3.92
CA GLU A 269 -15.85 -9.74 2.83
C GLU A 269 -16.49 -9.26 1.53
N VAL A 270 -15.77 -8.37 0.85
CA VAL A 270 -16.00 -7.99 -0.54
C VAL A 270 -14.74 -8.32 -1.31
N ARG A 271 -14.89 -8.95 -2.48
CA ARG A 271 -13.77 -9.41 -3.29
C ARG A 271 -13.86 -8.77 -4.67
N ARG A 272 -12.72 -8.30 -5.16
CA ARG A 272 -12.57 -7.88 -6.54
C ARG A 272 -12.35 -9.08 -7.43
N ASP A 273 -12.82 -9.00 -8.66
CA ASP A 273 -12.42 -9.91 -9.73
C ASP A 273 -11.03 -9.53 -10.28
N GLU A 274 -10.63 -10.21 -11.37
CA GLU A 274 -9.33 -10.01 -12.01
C GLU A 274 -9.20 -8.62 -12.67
N ASP A 275 -10.32 -8.01 -13.05
CA ASP A 275 -10.39 -6.68 -13.66
C ASP A 275 -10.40 -5.55 -12.61
N GLY A 276 -10.56 -5.91 -11.33
CA GLY A 276 -10.59 -4.98 -10.22
C GLY A 276 -11.98 -4.48 -9.88
N ASP A 277 -13.02 -5.07 -10.48
CA ASP A 277 -14.42 -4.75 -10.24
C ASP A 277 -14.96 -5.55 -9.06
N TYR A 278 -15.93 -4.98 -8.34
CA TYR A 278 -16.65 -5.65 -7.27
C TYR A 278 -17.95 -6.23 -7.83
N PRO A 279 -18.00 -7.54 -8.15
CA PRO A 279 -19.25 -8.17 -8.56
C PRO A 279 -20.22 -8.22 -7.38
N LEU A 280 -21.48 -7.85 -7.64
CA LEU A 280 -22.54 -7.87 -6.65
C LEU A 280 -23.70 -8.76 -7.11
N ASP A 281 -24.03 -9.71 -6.25
CA ASP A 281 -25.22 -10.54 -6.41
C ASP A 281 -26.47 -9.72 -6.06
N ALA A 282 -27.13 -9.20 -7.09
CA ALA A 282 -28.40 -8.50 -6.94
C ALA A 282 -29.58 -9.48 -7.10
N PRO A 283 -30.71 -9.26 -6.42
CA PRO A 283 -31.95 -10.00 -6.71
C PRO A 283 -32.35 -9.81 -8.17
N GLY A 284 -32.50 -10.92 -8.90
CA GLY A 284 -32.79 -10.95 -10.34
C GLY A 284 -31.73 -11.75 -11.11
N ASP A 285 -31.77 -11.67 -12.44
CA ASP A 285 -30.77 -12.29 -13.33
C ASP A 285 -29.71 -11.27 -13.82
N VAL A 286 -29.64 -10.11 -13.15
CA VAL A 286 -28.75 -9.01 -13.50
C VAL A 286 -27.56 -8.97 -12.54
N ARG A 287 -26.35 -9.18 -13.08
CA ARG A 287 -25.12 -8.89 -12.34
C ARG A 287 -24.82 -7.40 -12.37
N LEU A 288 -24.50 -6.87 -11.20
CA LEU A 288 -24.03 -5.50 -11.01
C LEU A 288 -22.54 -5.54 -10.68
N TYR A 289 -21.84 -4.52 -11.10
CA TYR A 289 -20.43 -4.32 -10.83
C TYR A 289 -20.23 -2.91 -10.29
N VAL A 290 -19.26 -2.76 -9.40
CA VAL A 290 -18.82 -1.45 -8.92
C VAL A 290 -17.32 -1.37 -9.04
N ARG A 291 -16.78 -0.24 -9.50
CA ARG A 291 -15.33 -0.03 -9.56
C ARG A 291 -14.97 1.42 -9.27
N LEU A 292 -13.73 1.65 -8.88
CA LEU A 292 -13.18 3.00 -8.78
C LEU A 292 -12.49 3.36 -10.08
N VAL A 293 -12.78 4.56 -10.59
CA VAL A 293 -12.16 5.11 -11.78
C VAL A 293 -11.36 6.35 -11.38
N ASP A 294 -10.07 6.32 -11.69
CA ASP A 294 -9.15 7.44 -11.51
C ASP A 294 -9.23 8.37 -12.73
N ALA A 295 -10.06 9.41 -12.63
CA ALA A 295 -10.22 10.47 -13.62
C ALA A 295 -9.87 11.84 -12.98
N ASP A 296 -10.37 12.96 -13.52
CA ASP A 296 -10.18 14.29 -12.89
C ASP A 296 -10.73 14.33 -11.44
N VAL A 297 -11.74 13.51 -11.17
CA VAL A 297 -12.30 13.23 -9.85
C VAL A 297 -12.44 11.72 -9.73
N ILE A 298 -12.03 11.14 -8.61
CA ILE A 298 -12.20 9.71 -8.36
C ILE A 298 -13.70 9.41 -8.25
N THR A 299 -14.19 8.51 -9.10
CA THR A 299 -15.60 8.09 -9.11
C THR A 299 -15.76 6.62 -8.77
N ALA A 300 -16.80 6.30 -8.00
CA ALA A 300 -17.34 4.96 -7.92
C ALA A 300 -18.32 4.77 -9.08
N GLN A 301 -17.89 4.05 -10.10
CA GLN A 301 -18.72 3.68 -11.23
C GLN A 301 -19.51 2.42 -10.88
N VAL A 302 -20.84 2.54 -10.88
CA VAL A 302 -21.77 1.41 -10.77
C VAL A 302 -22.26 1.07 -12.16
N PHE A 303 -22.08 -0.17 -12.59
CA PHE A 303 -22.45 -0.57 -13.94
C PHE A 303 -22.98 -2.00 -14.04
N SER A 304 -23.51 -2.32 -15.21
CA SER A 304 -23.99 -3.66 -15.54
C SER A 304 -23.89 -3.89 -17.04
N VAL A 305 -23.45 -5.08 -17.44
CA VAL A 305 -23.41 -5.50 -18.84
C VAL A 305 -24.82 -5.88 -19.29
N ILE A 306 -25.32 -5.16 -20.29
CA ILE A 306 -26.63 -5.41 -20.93
C ILE A 306 -26.49 -6.53 -21.96
N ALA A 307 -25.47 -6.45 -22.82
CA ALA A 307 -25.17 -7.44 -23.85
C ALA A 307 -23.67 -7.41 -24.22
N GLY A 308 -23.05 -8.59 -24.33
CA GLY A 308 -21.67 -8.76 -24.78
C GLY A 308 -21.58 -9.18 -26.25
N GLY A 309 -20.46 -8.85 -26.90
CA GLY A 309 -20.20 -9.21 -28.31
C GLY A 309 -21.03 -8.40 -29.31
N VAL A 310 -21.41 -7.17 -28.94
CA VAL A 310 -22.21 -6.27 -29.78
C VAL A 310 -21.26 -5.50 -30.69
N GLU A 311 -21.40 -5.65 -32.00
CA GLU A 311 -20.62 -4.87 -32.97
C GLU A 311 -21.14 -3.42 -33.05
N PRO A 312 -20.26 -2.41 -33.07
CA PRO A 312 -20.68 -1.03 -33.18
C PRO A 312 -21.23 -0.72 -34.57
N ASP A 313 -22.46 -0.21 -34.64
CA ASP A 313 -23.02 0.36 -35.87
C ASP A 313 -23.79 1.67 -35.60
N VAL A 314 -24.19 2.34 -36.69
CA VAL A 314 -24.90 3.63 -36.60
C VAL A 314 -26.25 3.48 -35.89
N GLY A 315 -26.97 2.39 -36.13
CA GLY A 315 -28.28 2.14 -35.52
C GLY A 315 -28.18 1.92 -34.02
N LEU A 316 -27.12 1.24 -33.55
CA LEU A 316 -26.83 1.06 -32.13
C LEU A 316 -26.61 2.40 -31.44
N PHE A 317 -25.79 3.28 -32.02
CA PHE A 317 -25.54 4.60 -31.44
C PHE A 317 -26.78 5.51 -31.47
N GLU A 318 -27.62 5.41 -32.50
CA GLU A 318 -28.90 6.12 -32.55
C GLU A 318 -29.83 5.67 -31.41
N GLU A 319 -29.92 4.36 -31.17
CA GLU A 319 -30.75 3.81 -30.10
C GLU A 319 -30.19 4.17 -28.71
N ILE A 320 -28.88 4.03 -28.49
CA ILE A 320 -28.20 4.45 -27.25
C ILE A 320 -28.49 5.93 -26.96
N ASN A 321 -28.36 6.80 -27.96
CA ASN A 321 -28.62 8.23 -27.79
C ASN A 321 -30.10 8.51 -27.48
N SER A 322 -31.02 7.79 -28.12
CA SER A 322 -32.46 7.87 -27.83
C SER A 322 -32.77 7.47 -26.38
N ILE A 323 -32.18 6.38 -25.90
CA ILE A 323 -32.36 5.92 -24.52
C ILE A 323 -31.74 6.93 -23.54
N ASN A 324 -30.52 7.38 -23.78
CA ASN A 324 -29.82 8.36 -22.95
C ASN A 324 -30.57 9.69 -22.87
N ALA A 325 -31.22 10.13 -23.96
CA ALA A 325 -32.06 11.33 -23.95
C ALA A 325 -33.27 11.21 -23.01
N ASN A 326 -33.72 9.98 -22.71
CA ASN A 326 -34.87 9.69 -21.85
C ASN A 326 -34.47 9.16 -20.45
N SER A 327 -33.18 8.92 -20.20
CA SER A 327 -32.65 8.42 -18.94
C SER A 327 -31.72 9.46 -18.30
N PRO A 328 -32.21 10.29 -17.36
CA PRO A 328 -31.43 11.40 -16.83
C PRO A 328 -30.27 10.98 -15.91
N PHE A 329 -30.26 9.75 -15.40
CA PHE A 329 -29.31 9.32 -14.36
C PHE A 329 -28.41 8.17 -14.80
N VAL A 330 -28.90 7.24 -15.63
CA VAL A 330 -28.10 6.12 -16.15
C VAL A 330 -27.74 6.41 -17.59
N LYS A 331 -26.47 6.23 -17.93
CA LYS A 331 -26.01 6.26 -19.32
C LYS A 331 -25.88 4.83 -19.84
N LEU A 332 -26.29 4.63 -21.08
CA LEU A 332 -25.91 3.48 -21.88
C LEU A 332 -24.67 3.85 -22.67
N VAL A 333 -23.67 2.97 -22.63
CA VAL A 333 -22.41 3.13 -23.33
C VAL A 333 -22.03 1.83 -24.05
N HIS A 334 -21.41 1.97 -25.21
CA HIS A 334 -20.75 0.86 -25.89
C HIS A 334 -19.25 1.00 -25.72
N ALA A 335 -18.61 0.03 -25.09
CA ALA A 335 -17.17 -0.01 -24.88
C ALA A 335 -16.69 -1.46 -24.82
N ALA A 336 -15.47 -1.70 -25.30
CA ALA A 336 -14.85 -3.04 -25.36
C ALA A 336 -15.73 -4.13 -26.03
N GLY A 337 -16.64 -3.77 -26.94
CA GLY A 337 -17.55 -4.73 -27.57
C GLY A 337 -18.72 -5.16 -26.68
N ALA A 338 -18.97 -4.45 -25.57
CA ALA A 338 -20.11 -4.65 -24.69
C ALA A 338 -20.97 -3.39 -24.61
N LEU A 339 -22.28 -3.62 -24.46
CA LEU A 339 -23.24 -2.57 -24.14
C LEU A 339 -23.49 -2.58 -22.64
N MET A 340 -23.29 -1.45 -21.98
CA MET A 340 -23.35 -1.31 -20.54
C MET A 340 -24.30 -0.20 -20.11
N ALA A 341 -24.96 -0.37 -18.97
CA ALA A 341 -25.62 0.70 -18.24
C ALA A 341 -24.74 1.12 -17.06
N GLU A 342 -24.46 2.41 -16.91
CA GLU A 342 -23.56 2.94 -15.88
C GLU A 342 -24.06 4.22 -15.22
N ILE A 343 -23.63 4.43 -13.97
CA ILE A 343 -23.72 5.66 -13.18
C ILE A 343 -22.37 5.90 -12.52
N ASP A 344 -21.83 7.12 -12.66
CA ASP A 344 -20.64 7.55 -11.94
C ASP A 344 -21.04 8.37 -10.70
N LEU A 345 -20.52 7.99 -9.54
CA LEU A 345 -20.73 8.69 -8.27
C LEU A 345 -19.39 9.24 -7.78
N VAL A 346 -19.37 10.45 -7.20
CA VAL A 346 -18.14 11.02 -6.63
C VAL A 346 -17.74 10.22 -5.39
N ALA A 347 -16.56 9.59 -5.40
CA ALA A 347 -16.15 8.68 -4.33
C ALA A 347 -16.02 9.39 -2.97
N GLU A 348 -15.50 10.62 -2.97
CA GLU A 348 -15.30 11.44 -1.77
C GLU A 348 -16.61 11.77 -1.04
N THR A 349 -17.74 11.90 -1.74
CA THR A 349 -19.03 12.23 -1.13
C THR A 349 -19.96 11.02 -1.00
N LEU A 350 -19.57 9.88 -1.57
CA LEU A 350 -20.40 8.69 -1.66
C LEU A 350 -20.89 8.22 -0.30
N ASP A 351 -22.20 8.06 -0.16
CA ASP A 351 -22.83 7.43 1.00
C ASP A 351 -23.63 6.17 0.63
N GLN A 352 -24.11 5.49 1.67
CA GLN A 352 -24.86 4.24 1.53
C GLN A 352 -26.17 4.41 0.75
N ALA A 353 -26.84 5.56 0.87
CA ALA A 353 -28.10 5.83 0.20
C ALA A 353 -27.89 6.11 -1.29
N GLU A 354 -26.84 6.86 -1.63
CA GLU A 354 -26.42 7.12 -3.01
C GLU A 354 -26.03 5.83 -3.72
N LEU A 355 -25.16 5.01 -3.11
CA LEU A 355 -24.74 3.72 -3.66
C LEU A 355 -25.93 2.79 -3.89
N THR A 356 -26.80 2.63 -2.88
CA THR A 356 -28.00 1.79 -2.98
C THR A 356 -28.94 2.28 -4.09
N ASN A 357 -29.12 3.59 -4.21
CA ASN A 357 -29.97 4.14 -5.25
C ASN A 357 -29.37 3.94 -6.64
N ALA A 358 -28.05 4.10 -6.80
CA ALA A 358 -27.36 3.86 -8.07
C ALA A 358 -27.48 2.40 -8.51
N LEU A 359 -27.17 1.45 -7.62
CA LEU A 359 -27.31 0.01 -7.87
C LEU A 359 -28.73 -0.35 -8.33
N ARG A 360 -29.75 0.16 -7.63
CA ARG A 360 -31.15 -0.07 -7.99
C ARG A 360 -31.52 0.55 -9.34
N THR A 361 -30.96 1.70 -9.67
CA THR A 361 -31.28 2.42 -10.91
C THR A 361 -30.63 1.75 -12.11
N VAL A 362 -29.34 1.40 -12.00
CA VAL A 362 -28.64 0.61 -13.01
C VAL A 362 -29.35 -0.72 -13.25
N ARG A 363 -29.71 -1.46 -12.18
CA ARG A 363 -30.43 -2.72 -12.31
C ARG A 363 -31.73 -2.56 -13.11
N LYS A 364 -32.56 -1.57 -12.77
CA LYS A 364 -33.83 -1.32 -13.47
C LYS A 364 -33.65 -1.02 -14.95
N VAL A 365 -32.65 -0.21 -15.29
CA VAL A 365 -32.36 0.12 -16.69
C VAL A 365 -31.86 -1.13 -17.43
N THR A 366 -30.97 -1.92 -16.83
CA THR A 366 -30.54 -3.19 -17.41
C THR A 366 -31.72 -4.14 -17.61
N GLU A 367 -32.56 -4.37 -16.60
CA GLU A 367 -33.76 -5.21 -16.70
C GLU A 367 -34.71 -4.74 -17.81
N GLN A 368 -34.87 -3.42 -17.98
CA GLN A 368 -35.76 -2.83 -18.97
C GLN A 368 -35.28 -3.03 -20.40
N TYR A 369 -33.96 -2.94 -20.63
CA TYR A 369 -33.41 -2.88 -21.98
C TYR A 369 -32.66 -4.13 -22.43
N ARG A 370 -32.29 -5.03 -21.50
CA ARG A 370 -31.54 -6.27 -21.79
C ARG A 370 -32.14 -7.07 -22.94
N ASP A 371 -33.41 -7.44 -22.81
CA ASP A 371 -34.05 -8.33 -23.79
C ASP A 371 -34.18 -7.65 -25.16
N VAL A 372 -34.53 -6.36 -25.17
CA VAL A 372 -34.73 -5.60 -26.41
C VAL A 372 -33.42 -5.43 -27.16
N LEU A 373 -32.36 -5.00 -26.48
CA LEU A 373 -31.08 -4.68 -27.10
C LEU A 373 -30.30 -5.93 -27.50
N SER A 374 -30.36 -7.01 -26.71
CA SER A 374 -29.72 -8.29 -27.07
C SER A 374 -30.36 -8.94 -28.30
N ILE A 375 -31.70 -8.91 -28.42
CA ILE A 375 -32.41 -9.44 -29.58
C ILE A 375 -32.13 -8.61 -30.84
N TYR A 376 -32.10 -7.29 -30.72
CA TYR A 376 -32.07 -6.41 -31.89
C TYR A 376 -30.67 -6.27 -32.50
N PHE A 377 -29.64 -6.14 -31.67
CA PHE A 377 -28.28 -5.88 -32.13
C PHE A 377 -27.40 -7.13 -32.15
N GLY A 378 -27.91 -8.26 -31.64
CA GLY A 378 -27.12 -9.47 -31.49
C GLY A 378 -26.12 -9.30 -30.34
N GLY A 379 -26.24 -10.16 -29.34
CA GLY A 379 -25.34 -10.16 -28.21
C GLY A 379 -25.73 -11.27 -27.27
N SER A 380 -24.73 -11.86 -26.60
CA SER A 380 -25.00 -12.85 -25.59
C SER A 380 -25.43 -12.16 -24.29
N THR A 381 -26.52 -12.64 -23.72
CA THR A 381 -26.87 -12.39 -22.31
C THR A 381 -26.25 -13.43 -21.39
N GLU A 382 -25.68 -14.53 -21.94
CA GLU A 382 -24.87 -15.43 -21.15
C GLU A 382 -23.60 -14.68 -20.75
N LEU A 383 -23.45 -14.54 -19.43
CA LEU A 383 -22.32 -13.91 -18.77
C LEU A 383 -21.07 -14.78 -18.95
N GLU A 384 -20.49 -14.77 -20.16
CA GLU A 384 -19.04 -14.93 -20.27
C GLU A 384 -18.42 -13.64 -19.72
N ASP A 385 -17.31 -13.78 -18.98
CA ASP A 385 -16.61 -12.66 -18.34
C ASP A 385 -16.48 -11.48 -19.31
N PRO A 386 -16.68 -10.23 -18.82
CA PRO A 386 -16.63 -9.06 -19.69
C PRO A 386 -15.34 -9.06 -20.52
N PRO A 387 -15.40 -8.63 -21.80
CA PRO A 387 -14.23 -8.58 -22.64
C PRO A 387 -13.18 -7.66 -22.01
N ARG A 388 -11.97 -8.21 -21.84
CA ARG A 388 -10.79 -7.56 -21.27
C ARG A 388 -10.56 -6.18 -21.89
N ALA A 389 -10.42 -5.17 -21.03
CA ALA A 389 -10.13 -3.78 -21.42
C ALA A 389 -8.69 -3.60 -21.92
#